data_AF-A0A7Y8Q1J7-F1
#
_entry.id   AF-A0A7Y8Q1J7-F1
#
_cell.length_a   1.000
_cell.length_b   1.000
_cell.length_c   1.000
_cell.angle_alpha   90.00
_cell.angle_beta   90.00
_cell.angle_gamma   90.00
#
_symmetry.space_group_name_H-M   'P 1'
#
loop_
_entity.id
_entity.type
_entity.pdbx_description
1 polymer ?
#
loop_
_entity_poly.entity_id
_entity_poly.type
_entity_poly.pdbx_seq_one_letter_code
_entity_poly.pdbx_strand_id
1 'polypeptide(L)'
;MVSKREKRLQRQQLRLDEQQQKSIKVRNILLSEKEPKQAELVKTSKKELYVAPHIERQQLEEQAKAVLTPILKTSRFSNKVTWCISKADRLDHWSWGESRAWNTTEWNSEIEPKFIDFSKLTWKEIDSFSSDTGHKMHHGHELTDLHEEAQERWLLELDLDEFSDNIFRFRLGNTQRAWGYVLQAHFFLVWYERKHIIYTVD
;
A
#
# COMPACT_ATOMS: atom_id res chain seq x y z
N MET A 1 61.37 13.20 -29.52
CA MET A 1 60.41 13.01 -28.41
C MET A 1 59.30 14.04 -28.57
N VAL A 2 58.03 13.62 -28.69
CA VAL A 2 56.89 14.54 -28.90
C VAL A 2 56.56 15.27 -27.61
N SER A 3 56.47 16.60 -27.66
CA SER A 3 56.23 17.47 -26.51
C SER A 3 54.87 17.18 -25.86
N LYS A 4 54.77 17.35 -24.53
CA LYS A 4 53.49 17.23 -23.79
C LYS A 4 52.39 18.11 -24.40
N ARG A 5 52.76 19.25 -24.98
CA ARG A 5 51.83 20.18 -25.67
C ARG A 5 51.29 19.60 -26.97
N GLU A 6 52.13 18.97 -27.77
CA GLU A 6 51.75 18.35 -29.05
C GLU A 6 50.83 17.15 -28.83
N LYS A 7 51.10 16.32 -27.81
CA LYS A 7 50.20 15.21 -27.43
C LYS A 7 48.81 15.70 -27.01
N ARG A 8 48.71 16.86 -26.36
CA ARG A 8 47.43 17.45 -25.97
C ARG A 8 46.66 17.97 -27.18
N LEU A 9 47.34 18.62 -28.12
CA LEU A 9 46.73 19.11 -29.36
C LEU A 9 46.23 17.95 -30.24
N GLN A 10 47.01 16.87 -30.38
CA GLN A 10 46.57 15.67 -31.11
C GLN A 10 45.32 15.04 -30.50
N ARG A 11 45.24 14.94 -29.16
CA ARG A 11 44.04 14.43 -28.47
C ARG A 11 42.83 15.34 -28.66
N GLN A 12 43.04 16.65 -28.72
CA GLN A 12 41.97 17.61 -28.95
C GLN A 12 41.45 17.51 -30.38
N GLN A 13 42.34 17.37 -31.36
CA GLN A 13 41.98 17.20 -32.77
C GLN A 13 41.20 15.91 -33.00
N LEU A 14 41.66 14.78 -32.44
CA LEU A 14 40.96 13.49 -32.52
C LEU A 14 39.52 13.55 -31.99
N ARG A 15 39.28 14.27 -30.90
CA ARG A 15 37.92 14.43 -30.34
C ARG A 15 37.01 15.25 -31.24
N LEU A 16 37.53 16.29 -31.88
CA LEU A 16 36.76 17.11 -32.82
C LEU A 16 36.41 16.31 -34.08
N ASP A 17 37.36 15.52 -34.59
CA ASP A 17 37.14 14.68 -35.77
C ASP A 17 36.11 13.58 -35.48
N GLU A 18 36.17 12.92 -34.31
CA GLU A 18 35.15 11.95 -33.87
C GLU A 18 33.76 12.59 -33.76
N GLN A 19 33.68 13.82 -33.25
CA GLN A 19 32.41 14.53 -33.09
C GLN A 19 31.82 14.93 -34.46
N GLN A 20 32.66 15.34 -35.42
CA GLN A 20 32.24 15.61 -36.79
C GLN A 20 31.80 14.34 -37.53
N GLN A 21 32.49 13.21 -37.35
CA GLN A 21 32.06 11.96 -37.96
C GLN A 21 30.71 11.47 -37.41
N LYS A 22 30.47 11.62 -36.10
CA LYS A 22 29.17 11.30 -35.50
C LYS A 22 28.06 12.18 -36.04
N SER A 23 28.29 13.48 -36.22
CA SER A 23 27.27 14.40 -36.75
C SER A 23 26.94 14.11 -38.22
N ILE A 24 27.95 13.79 -39.05
CA ILE A 24 27.76 13.37 -40.45
C ILE A 24 26.95 12.07 -40.52
N LYS A 25 27.25 11.09 -39.66
CA LYS A 25 26.52 9.81 -39.63
C LYS A 25 25.04 9.99 -39.28
N VAL A 26 24.73 10.81 -38.27
CA VAL A 26 23.35 11.11 -37.89
C VAL A 26 22.62 11.84 -39.02
N ARG A 27 23.26 12.81 -39.66
CA ARG A 27 22.68 13.55 -40.79
C ARG A 27 22.38 12.64 -41.98
N ASN A 28 23.29 11.70 -42.31
CA ASN A 28 23.09 10.77 -43.42
C ASN A 28 21.97 9.73 -43.15
N ILE A 29 21.74 9.35 -41.88
CA ILE A 29 20.60 8.49 -41.50
C ILE A 29 19.28 9.25 -41.67
N LEU A 30 19.25 10.53 -41.28
CA LEU A 30 18.05 11.38 -41.42
C LEU A 30 17.72 11.71 -42.88
N LEU A 31 18.73 11.79 -43.75
CA LEU A 31 18.56 12.09 -45.18
C LEU A 31 18.40 10.83 -46.05
N SER A 32 18.48 9.62 -45.49
CA SER A 32 18.17 8.42 -46.26
C SER A 32 16.66 8.27 -46.39
N GLU A 33 16.10 8.83 -47.45
CA GLU A 33 14.72 8.56 -47.89
C GLU A 33 14.62 7.09 -48.27
N LYS A 34 14.07 6.26 -47.37
CA LYS A 34 13.56 4.94 -47.76
C LYS A 34 12.15 5.14 -48.29
N GLU A 35 11.96 4.85 -49.57
CA GLU A 35 10.65 4.80 -50.22
C GLU A 35 9.66 3.91 -49.45
N PRO A 36 8.37 4.26 -49.40
CA PRO A 36 7.37 3.48 -48.70
C PRO A 36 7.09 2.18 -49.47
N LYS A 37 7.39 1.03 -48.85
CA LYS A 37 6.83 -0.25 -49.32
C LYS A 37 5.33 -0.26 -49.05
N GLN A 38 4.56 -0.53 -50.09
CA GLN A 38 3.10 -0.60 -50.09
C GLN A 38 2.58 -1.57 -49.02
N ALA A 39 1.47 -1.20 -48.39
CA ALA A 39 0.80 -1.98 -47.35
C ALA A 39 0.12 -3.21 -47.96
N GLU A 40 0.60 -4.40 -47.59
CA GLU A 40 -0.14 -5.64 -47.73
C GLU A 40 -1.00 -5.85 -46.47
N LEU A 41 -2.32 -5.97 -46.66
CA LEU A 41 -3.31 -6.23 -45.61
C LEU A 41 -3.07 -7.63 -45.01
N VAL A 42 -2.41 -7.70 -43.85
CA VAL A 42 -2.30 -8.92 -43.06
C VAL A 42 -3.37 -8.94 -41.97
N LYS A 43 -4.16 -10.01 -42.00
CA LYS A 43 -5.30 -10.33 -41.13
C LYS A 43 -4.92 -10.22 -39.65
N THR A 44 -5.80 -9.57 -38.89
CA THR A 44 -5.72 -9.35 -37.44
C THR A 44 -5.69 -10.67 -36.67
N SER A 45 -4.52 -11.05 -36.16
CA SER A 45 -4.43 -11.81 -34.91
C SER A 45 -4.06 -10.81 -33.82
N LYS A 46 -4.77 -10.86 -32.68
CA LYS A 46 -4.48 -10.03 -31.50
C LYS A 46 -3.07 -10.38 -31.01
N LYS A 47 -2.09 -9.61 -31.46
CA LYS A 47 -0.74 -9.64 -30.93
C LYS A 47 -0.77 -8.81 -29.66
N GLU A 48 -0.67 -9.48 -28.51
CA GLU A 48 -0.35 -8.80 -27.26
C GLU A 48 0.86 -7.89 -27.51
N LEU A 49 0.69 -6.61 -27.21
CA LEU A 49 1.76 -5.63 -27.34
C LEU A 49 2.87 -6.07 -26.39
N TYR A 50 3.99 -6.51 -26.94
CA TYR A 50 5.18 -6.82 -26.14
C TYR A 50 5.69 -5.51 -25.53
N VAL A 51 5.33 -5.27 -24.28
CA VAL A 51 5.89 -4.19 -23.47
C VAL A 51 7.28 -4.63 -23.05
N ALA A 52 8.29 -3.81 -23.36
CA ALA A 52 9.66 -4.12 -22.93
C ALA A 52 9.69 -4.21 -21.39
N PRO A 53 10.41 -5.17 -20.78
CA PRO A 53 10.39 -5.40 -19.33
C PRO A 53 10.74 -4.16 -18.49
N HIS A 54 11.51 -3.23 -19.05
CA HIS A 54 11.85 -1.98 -18.37
C HIS A 54 10.70 -0.98 -18.33
N ILE A 55 9.85 -0.95 -19.37
CA ILE A 55 8.65 -0.10 -19.42
C ILE A 55 7.59 -0.64 -18.45
N GLU A 56 7.42 -1.96 -18.41
CA GLU A 56 6.53 -2.62 -17.44
C GLU A 56 7.00 -2.36 -16.00
N ARG A 57 8.31 -2.45 -15.75
CA ARG A 57 8.90 -2.10 -14.45
C ARG A 57 8.72 -0.63 -14.09
N GLN A 58 8.91 0.29 -15.04
CA GLN A 58 8.66 1.72 -14.83
C GLN A 58 7.19 2.02 -14.57
N GLN A 59 6.27 1.35 -15.27
CA GLN A 59 4.82 1.50 -15.05
C GLN A 59 4.40 0.93 -13.69
N LEU A 60 4.96 -0.21 -13.27
CA LEU A 60 4.74 -0.77 -11.94
C LEU A 60 5.35 0.13 -10.85
N GLU A 61 6.52 0.71 -11.08
CA GLU A 61 7.16 1.67 -10.17
C GLU A 61 6.40 3.01 -10.11
N GLU A 62 5.85 3.50 -11.22
CA GLU A 62 5.00 4.69 -11.29
C GLU A 62 3.63 4.44 -10.63
N GLN A 63 3.03 3.26 -10.82
CA GLN A 63 1.82 2.85 -10.12
C GLN A 63 2.08 2.67 -8.63
N ALA A 64 3.21 2.08 -8.23
CA ALA A 64 3.60 1.97 -6.82
C ALA A 64 3.91 3.35 -6.19
N LYS A 65 4.51 4.28 -6.95
CA LYS A 65 4.72 5.67 -6.51
C LYS A 65 3.43 6.49 -6.47
N ALA A 66 2.47 6.20 -7.35
CA ALA A 66 1.14 6.82 -7.32
C ALA A 66 0.29 6.32 -6.13
N VAL A 67 0.64 5.17 -5.55
CA VAL A 67 0.05 4.62 -4.30
C VAL A 67 0.74 5.18 -3.05
N LEU A 68 1.68 6.13 -3.17
CA LEU A 68 2.08 6.95 -2.03
C LEU A 68 0.95 7.94 -1.76
N THR A 69 0.01 7.52 -0.91
CA THR A 69 -0.92 8.40 -0.22
C THR A 69 -0.12 9.61 0.24
N PRO A 70 -0.46 10.84 -0.17
CA PRO A 70 0.27 12.00 0.29
C PRO A 70 0.25 11.92 1.80
N ILE A 71 1.43 11.91 2.44
CA ILE A 71 1.53 12.10 3.88
C ILE A 71 0.95 13.48 4.11
N LEU A 72 -0.37 13.54 4.28
CA LEU A 72 -1.07 14.73 4.68
C LEU A 72 -0.41 15.06 6.02
N LYS A 73 0.32 16.19 6.06
CA LYS A 73 0.86 16.78 7.30
C LYS A 73 -0.25 17.21 8.27
N THR A 74 -1.45 16.67 8.12
CA THR A 74 -2.59 16.90 8.97
C THR A 74 -2.64 15.77 9.99
N SER A 75 -2.93 16.14 11.23
CA SER A 75 -3.12 15.15 12.30
C SER A 75 -4.18 14.13 11.89
N ARG A 76 -4.00 12.85 12.25
CA ARG A 76 -5.03 11.81 12.10
C ARG A 76 -6.40 12.32 12.56
N PHE A 77 -6.42 13.02 13.69
CA PHE A 77 -7.61 13.51 14.35
C PHE A 77 -8.47 14.46 13.50
N SER A 78 -7.88 15.18 12.53
CA SER A 78 -8.65 16.03 11.61
C SER A 78 -9.24 15.29 10.40
N ASN A 79 -8.80 14.06 10.15
CA ASN A 79 -9.25 13.28 9.00
C ASN A 79 -10.44 12.40 9.37
N LYS A 80 -11.31 12.16 8.37
CA LYS A 80 -12.38 11.15 8.49
C LYS A 80 -11.79 9.75 8.60
N VAL A 81 -12.51 8.87 9.29
CA VAL A 81 -12.15 7.45 9.32
C VAL A 81 -12.34 6.88 7.92
N THR A 82 -11.29 6.23 7.43
CA THR A 82 -11.39 5.32 6.28
C THR A 82 -11.01 3.93 6.74
N TRP A 83 -11.51 2.89 6.08
CA TRP A 83 -11.27 1.52 6.53
C TRP A 83 -11.34 0.52 5.37
N CYS A 84 -10.76 -0.67 5.58
CA CYS A 84 -10.90 -1.80 4.67
C CYS A 84 -10.70 -3.13 5.40
N ILE A 85 -10.90 -4.24 4.66
CA ILE A 85 -10.76 -5.62 5.13
C ILE A 85 -9.67 -6.39 4.38
N SER A 86 -8.75 -5.71 3.69
CA SER A 86 -7.71 -6.34 2.89
C SER A 86 -6.73 -7.19 3.72
N LYS A 87 -6.67 -6.94 5.03
CA LYS A 87 -5.84 -7.65 6.02
C LYS A 87 -6.68 -8.47 7.01
N ALA A 88 -7.92 -8.77 6.65
CA ALA A 88 -8.81 -9.56 7.49
C ALA A 88 -8.31 -11.00 7.61
N ASP A 89 -8.07 -11.44 8.83
CA ASP A 89 -7.76 -12.82 9.13
C ASP A 89 -9.06 -13.59 9.39
N ARG A 90 -9.38 -14.46 8.45
CA ARG A 90 -10.66 -15.19 8.38
C ARG A 90 -10.46 -16.69 8.32
N LEU A 91 -9.26 -17.18 8.61
CA LEU A 91 -8.92 -18.60 8.55
C LEU A 91 -8.99 -19.22 9.94
N ASP A 92 -9.57 -20.40 10.02
CA ASP A 92 -9.64 -21.24 11.23
C ASP A 92 -10.37 -20.62 12.43
N HIS A 93 -10.02 -21.07 13.63
CA HIS A 93 -10.65 -20.74 14.89
C HIS A 93 -9.59 -20.41 15.93
N TRP A 94 -9.95 -19.54 16.85
CA TRP A 94 -9.19 -19.31 18.07
C TRP A 94 -9.18 -20.54 18.98
N SER A 95 -8.19 -20.67 19.84
CA SER A 95 -8.11 -21.75 20.85
C SER A 95 -9.32 -21.78 21.79
N TRP A 96 -10.00 -20.65 22.00
CA TRP A 96 -11.25 -20.57 22.76
C TRP A 96 -12.52 -20.94 21.96
N GLY A 97 -12.36 -21.47 20.74
CA GLY A 97 -13.43 -22.06 19.93
C GLY A 97 -14.23 -21.07 19.07
N GLU A 98 -13.84 -19.80 19.03
CA GLU A 98 -14.49 -18.79 18.18
C GLU A 98 -13.89 -18.80 16.77
N SER A 99 -14.73 -18.79 15.73
CA SER A 99 -14.25 -18.67 14.36
C SER A 99 -13.67 -17.27 14.11
N ARG A 100 -12.49 -17.20 13.49
CA ARG A 100 -11.88 -15.93 13.08
C ARG A 100 -12.65 -15.28 11.93
N ALA A 101 -13.31 -16.07 11.10
CA ALA A 101 -14.23 -15.54 10.10
C ALA A 101 -15.51 -15.01 10.76
N TRP A 102 -15.92 -13.80 10.36
CA TRP A 102 -17.32 -13.40 10.50
C TRP A 102 -18.18 -14.04 9.42
N ASN A 103 -19.44 -14.31 9.75
CA ASN A 103 -20.46 -14.76 8.81
C ASN A 103 -21.19 -13.57 8.13
N THR A 104 -22.02 -13.88 7.13
CA THR A 104 -22.74 -12.85 6.36
C THR A 104 -23.70 -12.03 7.21
N THR A 105 -24.33 -12.64 8.21
CA THR A 105 -25.24 -11.93 9.12
C THR A 105 -24.47 -10.93 9.96
N GLU A 106 -23.41 -11.37 10.64
CA GLU A 106 -22.52 -10.52 11.44
C GLU A 106 -21.96 -9.35 10.64
N TRP A 107 -21.55 -9.60 9.39
CA TRP A 107 -21.11 -8.55 8.48
C TRP A 107 -22.20 -7.49 8.26
N ASN A 108 -23.38 -7.93 7.80
CA ASN A 108 -24.46 -7.04 7.38
C ASN A 108 -25.14 -6.30 8.54
N SER A 109 -25.18 -6.88 9.74
CA SER A 109 -25.90 -6.29 10.87
C SER A 109 -25.02 -5.63 11.92
N GLU A 110 -23.76 -6.06 12.06
CA GLU A 110 -22.91 -5.63 13.19
C GLU A 110 -21.65 -4.89 12.74
N ILE A 111 -20.96 -5.39 11.71
CA ILE A 111 -19.65 -4.88 11.32
C ILE A 111 -19.81 -3.71 10.33
N GLU A 112 -20.33 -3.99 9.14
CA GLU A 112 -20.38 -3.02 8.04
C GLU A 112 -21.19 -1.77 8.36
N PRO A 113 -22.40 -1.85 8.96
CA PRO A 113 -23.17 -0.65 9.30
C PRO A 113 -22.40 0.28 10.27
N LYS A 114 -21.70 -0.30 11.26
CA LYS A 114 -20.92 0.49 12.22
C LYS A 114 -19.76 1.20 11.55
N PHE A 115 -19.05 0.53 10.65
CA PHE A 115 -17.94 1.14 9.93
C PHE A 115 -18.40 2.17 8.87
N ILE A 116 -19.58 1.98 8.27
CA ILE A 116 -20.24 3.02 7.47
C ILE A 116 -20.51 4.26 8.33
N ASP A 117 -21.03 4.09 9.55
CA ASP A 117 -21.25 5.22 10.46
C ASP A 117 -19.96 5.88 10.92
N PHE A 118 -18.93 5.10 11.30
CA PHE A 118 -17.63 5.63 11.68
C PHE A 118 -16.97 6.43 10.54
N SER A 119 -17.15 6.01 9.28
CA SER A 119 -16.59 6.72 8.12
C SER A 119 -17.16 8.13 7.91
N LYS A 120 -18.30 8.45 8.54
CA LYS A 120 -18.89 9.79 8.50
C LYS A 120 -18.19 10.73 9.49
N LEU A 121 -17.49 10.18 10.48
CA LEU A 121 -16.86 10.87 11.60
C LEU A 121 -15.35 11.05 11.39
N THR A 122 -14.82 12.08 12.03
CA THR A 122 -13.37 12.29 12.19
C THR A 122 -12.81 11.44 13.32
N TRP A 123 -11.51 11.16 13.26
CA TRP A 123 -10.84 10.46 14.36
C TRP A 123 -10.91 11.22 15.70
N LYS A 124 -11.03 12.56 15.67
CA LYS A 124 -11.28 13.35 16.90
C LYS A 124 -12.64 13.04 17.51
N GLU A 125 -13.68 12.91 16.68
CA GLU A 125 -15.02 12.56 17.15
C GLU A 125 -15.04 11.11 17.67
N ILE A 126 -14.38 10.17 16.97
CA ILE A 126 -14.21 8.78 17.45
C ILE A 126 -13.53 8.75 18.82
N ASP A 127 -12.43 9.49 19.01
CA ASP A 127 -11.67 9.50 20.27
C ASP A 127 -12.46 10.10 21.44
N SER A 128 -13.47 10.92 21.15
CA SER A 128 -14.32 11.55 22.17
C SER A 128 -15.39 10.60 22.73
N PHE A 129 -15.68 9.48 22.05
CA PHE A 129 -16.68 8.54 22.53
C PHE A 129 -16.22 7.81 23.79
N SER A 130 -17.07 7.89 24.82
CA SER A 130 -16.87 7.28 26.13
C SER A 130 -18.11 6.51 26.56
N SER A 131 -17.94 5.46 27.36
CA SER A 131 -19.05 4.75 28.00
C SER A 131 -19.72 5.64 29.06
N ASP A 132 -20.86 5.18 29.58
CA ASP A 132 -21.57 5.84 30.69
C ASP A 132 -20.70 5.97 31.96
N THR A 133 -19.69 5.10 32.09
CA THR A 133 -18.68 5.12 33.15
C THR A 133 -17.46 6.01 32.85
N GLY A 134 -17.44 6.69 31.70
CA GLY A 134 -16.36 7.59 31.30
C GLY A 134 -15.14 6.93 30.66
N HIS A 135 -15.16 5.62 30.39
CA HIS A 135 -14.05 4.93 29.73
C HIS A 135 -14.13 5.09 28.21
N LYS A 136 -12.98 5.29 27.54
CA LYS A 136 -12.91 5.41 26.08
C LYS A 136 -13.50 4.18 25.39
N MET A 137 -14.42 4.40 24.46
CA MET A 137 -15.03 3.32 23.68
C MET A 137 -14.08 2.74 22.64
N HIS A 138 -13.24 3.58 22.05
CA HIS A 138 -12.31 3.22 20.99
C HIS A 138 -10.92 3.70 21.41
N HIS A 139 -9.93 2.82 21.38
CA HIS A 139 -8.57 3.16 21.79
C HIS A 139 -7.54 2.23 21.17
N GLY A 140 -6.30 2.71 21.20
CA GLY A 140 -5.14 1.89 20.87
C GLY A 140 -4.81 0.92 21.98
N HIS A 141 -4.11 -0.15 21.62
CA HIS A 141 -3.59 -1.16 22.53
C HIS A 141 -2.12 -1.42 22.19
N GLU A 142 -1.35 -1.88 23.16
CA GLU A 142 -0.04 -2.47 22.89
C GLU A 142 -0.24 -3.93 22.47
N LEU A 143 0.65 -4.47 21.65
CA LEU A 143 0.57 -5.88 21.25
C LEU A 143 0.58 -6.80 22.48
N THR A 144 1.36 -6.44 23.50
CA THR A 144 1.48 -7.17 24.76
C THR A 144 0.20 -7.20 25.59
N ASP A 145 -0.79 -6.34 25.30
CA ASP A 145 -2.10 -6.40 25.93
C ASP A 145 -2.88 -7.63 25.44
N LEU A 146 -2.63 -8.08 24.21
CA LEU A 146 -3.46 -9.11 23.58
C LEU A 146 -3.15 -10.50 24.14
N HIS A 147 -4.09 -11.43 23.98
CA HIS A 147 -3.90 -12.84 24.29
C HIS A 147 -2.69 -13.42 23.52
N GLU A 148 -1.90 -14.31 24.15
CA GLU A 148 -0.65 -14.84 23.57
C GLU A 148 -0.84 -15.39 22.14
N GLU A 149 -1.88 -16.22 21.92
CA GLU A 149 -2.22 -16.70 20.57
C GLU A 149 -2.46 -15.57 19.55
N ALA A 150 -3.11 -14.47 19.96
CA ALA A 150 -3.32 -13.33 19.08
C ALA A 150 -2.00 -12.60 18.80
N GLN A 151 -1.09 -12.50 19.77
CA GLN A 151 0.23 -11.92 19.57
C GLN A 151 1.06 -12.73 18.57
N GLU A 152 1.15 -14.04 18.78
CA GLU A 152 1.89 -14.94 17.88
C GLU A 152 1.35 -14.86 16.46
N ARG A 153 0.03 -14.87 16.30
CA ARG A 153 -0.61 -14.80 15.00
C ARG A 153 -0.36 -13.46 14.31
N TRP A 154 -0.41 -12.36 15.05
CA TRP A 154 -0.09 -11.02 14.55
C TRP A 154 1.33 -10.95 13.99
N LEU A 155 2.30 -11.47 14.74
CA LEU A 155 3.73 -11.39 14.41
C LEU A 155 4.15 -12.40 13.33
N LEU A 156 3.72 -13.66 13.48
CA LEU A 156 4.30 -14.79 12.75
C LEU A 156 3.47 -15.21 11.54
N GLU A 157 2.14 -15.09 11.63
CA GLU A 157 1.24 -15.60 10.59
C GLU A 157 0.74 -14.49 9.65
N LEU A 158 0.50 -13.30 10.19
CA LEU A 158 -0.05 -12.17 9.43
C LEU A 158 1.02 -11.18 8.94
N ASP A 159 2.26 -11.32 9.42
CA ASP A 159 3.40 -10.44 9.09
C ASP A 159 3.07 -8.96 9.35
N LEU A 160 2.51 -8.68 10.54
CA LEU A 160 2.06 -7.33 10.95
C LEU A 160 2.99 -6.71 12.01
N ASP A 161 4.21 -7.21 12.16
CA ASP A 161 5.19 -6.76 13.17
C ASP A 161 5.42 -5.23 13.12
N GLU A 162 5.56 -4.65 11.92
CA GLU A 162 5.75 -3.21 11.73
C GLU A 162 4.56 -2.34 12.21
N PHE A 163 3.39 -2.95 12.46
CA PHE A 163 2.18 -2.26 12.90
C PHE A 163 1.85 -2.50 14.38
N SER A 164 2.73 -3.16 15.14
CA SER A 164 2.52 -3.49 16.56
C SER A 164 2.27 -2.25 17.43
N ASP A 165 2.87 -1.11 17.10
CA ASP A 165 2.67 0.17 17.81
C ASP A 165 1.37 0.90 17.42
N ASN A 166 0.63 0.39 16.43
CA ASN A 166 -0.54 1.04 15.84
C ASN A 166 -1.82 0.24 16.00
N ILE A 167 -1.83 -0.77 16.87
CA ILE A 167 -3.00 -1.60 17.15
C ILE A 167 -4.11 -0.72 17.71
N PHE A 168 -5.32 -0.91 17.19
CA PHE A 168 -6.49 -0.14 17.56
C PHE A 168 -7.72 -1.02 17.57
N ARG A 169 -8.65 -0.71 18.48
CA ARG A 169 -9.89 -1.44 18.63
C ARG A 169 -11.10 -0.52 18.57
N PHE A 170 -12.07 -0.90 17.73
CA PHE A 170 -13.41 -0.34 17.78
C PHE A 170 -14.34 -1.19 18.65
N ARG A 171 -15.06 -0.55 19.57
CA ARG A 171 -16.24 -1.14 20.21
C ARG A 171 -17.45 -1.10 19.28
N LEU A 172 -18.00 -2.27 18.94
CA LEU A 172 -19.18 -2.40 18.07
C LEU A 172 -20.47 -2.63 18.86
N GLY A 173 -20.36 -3.27 20.02
CA GLY A 173 -21.47 -3.53 20.92
C GLY A 173 -21.01 -3.70 22.37
N ASN A 174 -21.73 -4.52 23.15
CA ASN A 174 -21.35 -4.70 24.55
C ASN A 174 -20.01 -5.44 24.66
N THR A 175 -19.94 -6.63 24.07
CA THR A 175 -18.75 -7.49 24.01
C THR A 175 -18.08 -7.49 22.66
N GLN A 176 -18.78 -7.10 21.57
CA GLN A 176 -18.22 -7.20 20.24
C GLN A 176 -17.18 -6.11 19.96
N ARG A 177 -16.05 -6.50 19.38
CA ARG A 177 -14.92 -5.63 19.05
C ARG A 177 -14.42 -5.90 17.64
N ALA A 178 -13.96 -4.83 16.99
CA ALA A 178 -13.19 -4.91 15.76
C ALA A 178 -11.75 -4.53 16.07
N TRP A 179 -10.83 -5.45 15.84
CA TRP A 179 -9.39 -5.30 16.06
C TRP A 179 -8.68 -5.11 14.74
N GLY A 180 -7.62 -4.31 14.77
CA GLY A 180 -6.84 -4.00 13.60
C GLY A 180 -5.75 -2.99 13.93
N TYR A 181 -5.22 -2.34 12.91
CA TYR A 181 -4.23 -1.28 13.08
C TYR A 181 -4.60 -0.04 12.28
N VAL A 182 -4.07 1.10 12.72
CA VAL A 182 -4.29 2.39 12.07
C VAL A 182 -3.02 2.86 11.38
N LEU A 183 -3.09 3.08 10.07
CA LEU A 183 -2.04 3.76 9.33
C LEU A 183 -2.55 5.14 8.92
N GLN A 184 -1.93 6.19 9.46
CA GLN A 184 -2.39 7.57 9.32
C GLN A 184 -3.84 7.76 9.80
N ALA A 185 -4.82 7.72 8.90
CA ALA A 185 -6.25 7.84 9.19
C ALA A 185 -7.08 6.68 8.61
N HIS A 186 -6.41 5.61 8.19
CA HIS A 186 -7.02 4.41 7.64
C HIS A 186 -6.93 3.26 8.63
N PHE A 187 -8.05 2.60 8.89
CA PHE A 187 -8.14 1.44 9.76
C PHE A 187 -8.21 0.14 8.94
N PHE A 188 -7.26 -0.76 9.16
CA PHE A 188 -7.27 -2.09 8.57
C PHE A 188 -7.93 -3.06 9.55
N LEU A 189 -9.15 -3.51 9.27
CA LEU A 189 -9.83 -4.51 10.10
C LEU A 189 -9.14 -5.86 9.91
N VAL A 190 -8.64 -6.42 11.01
CA VAL A 190 -7.97 -7.73 11.06
C VAL A 190 -8.90 -8.78 11.65
N TRP A 191 -9.43 -8.55 12.85
CA TRP A 191 -10.32 -9.50 13.53
C TRP A 191 -11.65 -8.86 13.95
N TYR A 192 -12.71 -9.65 13.88
CA TYR A 192 -13.95 -9.38 14.59
C TYR A 192 -14.07 -10.38 15.75
N GLU A 193 -14.32 -9.84 16.93
CA GLU A 193 -14.43 -10.58 18.17
C GLU A 193 -15.83 -10.43 18.73
N ARG A 194 -16.40 -11.54 19.20
CA ARG A 194 -17.76 -11.59 19.75
C ARG A 194 -17.80 -11.42 21.26
N LYS A 195 -16.75 -11.87 21.97
CA LYS A 195 -16.80 -12.14 23.42
C LYS A 195 -15.80 -11.38 24.30
N HIS A 196 -14.96 -10.50 23.75
CA HIS A 196 -13.96 -9.74 24.53
C HIS A 196 -12.98 -10.65 25.32
N ILE A 197 -12.35 -11.58 24.59
CA ILE A 197 -11.36 -12.56 25.04
C ILE A 197 -9.94 -12.20 24.55
N ILE A 198 -9.79 -11.60 23.36
CA ILE A 198 -8.52 -11.17 22.76
C ILE A 198 -7.76 -10.22 23.70
N TYR A 199 -8.47 -9.44 24.50
CA TYR A 199 -7.89 -8.65 25.60
C TYR A 199 -8.80 -8.80 26.81
N THR A 200 -8.23 -9.21 27.94
CA THR A 200 -8.93 -9.24 29.22
C THR A 200 -8.59 -8.00 30.02
N VAL A 201 -9.62 -7.38 30.61
CA VAL A 201 -9.43 -6.41 31.68
C VAL A 201 -9.51 -7.24 32.96
N ASP A 202 -8.41 -7.32 33.69
CA ASP A 202 -8.38 -7.92 35.03
C ASP A 202 -9.40 -7.28 35.99
#